data_AF-A0A0B1T2K0-F1
#
_entry.id   AF-A0A0B1T2K0-F1
#
_cell.length_a   1.000
_cell.length_b   1.000
_cell.length_c   1.000
_cell.angle_alpha   90.00
_cell.angle_beta   90.00
_cell.angle_gamma   90.00
#
_symmetry.space_group_name_H-M   'P 1'
#
loop_
_entity.id
_entity.type
_entity.pdbx_description
1 polymer ?
#
loop_
_entity_poly.entity_id
_entity_poly.type
_entity_poly.pdbx_seq_one_letter_code
_entity_poly.pdbx_strand_id
1 'polypeptide(L)'
;MAHRIGQIHFYRGVNFGADNWLVFKRVTVDQVTTGQTDCSTDPEQNGLTKLDADGNPIKVDVTNPYSGENCLARLGWNKLMTVIVREMKRGFLEEAMRNCKEEDNNGFLGFLGRSDAKL
;
A
#
# COMPACT_ATOMS: atom_id res chain seq x y z
N MET A 1 7.91 10.35 -2.44
CA MET A 1 7.45 9.41 -3.50
C MET A 1 5.98 9.03 -3.35
N ALA A 2 5.51 8.50 -2.22
CA ALA A 2 4.10 8.13 -2.01
C ALA A 2 3.10 9.29 -2.24
N HIS A 3 3.45 10.50 -1.79
CA HIS A 3 2.67 11.71 -2.08
C HIS A 3 2.42 11.94 -3.57
N ARG A 4 3.46 11.84 -4.41
CA ARG A 4 3.35 11.94 -5.87
C ARG A 4 2.45 10.88 -6.49
N ILE A 5 2.46 9.66 -5.93
CA ILE A 5 1.53 8.60 -6.36
C ILE A 5 0.08 9.01 -6.06
N GLY A 6 -0.18 9.64 -4.92
CA GLY A 6 -1.49 10.22 -4.58
C GLY A 6 -1.97 11.24 -5.61
N GLN A 7 -1.10 12.16 -6.03
CA GLN A 7 -1.42 13.15 -7.07
C GLN A 7 -1.77 12.47 -8.41
N ILE A 8 -1.01 11.44 -8.80
CA ILE A 8 -1.27 10.68 -10.03
C ILE A 8 -2.63 9.97 -9.98
N HIS A 9 -3.04 9.46 -8.81
CA HIS A 9 -4.35 8.81 -8.65
C HIS A 9 -5.50 9.80 -8.87
N PHE A 10 -5.33 11.05 -8.44
CA PHE A 10 -6.29 12.12 -8.71
C PHE A 10 -6.42 12.37 -10.21
N TYR A 11 -5.31 12.59 -10.91
CA TYR A 11 -5.34 12.82 -12.36
C TYR A 11 -5.85 11.62 -13.18
N ARG A 12 -5.76 10.41 -12.64
CA ARG A 12 -6.33 9.20 -13.25
C ARG A 12 -7.81 8.98 -12.95
N GLY A 13 -8.45 9.87 -12.19
CA GLY A 13 -9.86 9.75 -11.81
C GLY A 13 -10.14 8.58 -10.86
N VAL A 14 -9.13 8.12 -10.10
CA VAL A 14 -9.28 7.01 -9.16
C VAL A 14 -9.83 7.55 -7.83
N ASN A 15 -10.87 6.91 -7.29
CA ASN A 15 -11.44 7.32 -6.00
C ASN A 15 -10.53 6.95 -4.82
N PHE A 16 -10.29 7.90 -3.91
CA PHE A 16 -9.54 7.64 -2.68
C PHE A 16 -10.45 7.16 -1.53
N GLY A 17 -11.08 6.00 -1.71
CA GLY A 17 -12.00 5.41 -0.72
C GLY A 17 -11.27 4.74 0.45
N ALA A 18 -11.65 5.06 1.70
CA ALA A 18 -10.98 4.56 2.90
C ALA A 18 -10.92 3.02 2.95
N ASP A 19 -12.00 2.34 2.61
CA ASP A 19 -12.09 0.88 2.66
C ASP A 19 -11.12 0.21 1.68
N ASN A 20 -11.00 0.73 0.45
CA ASN A 20 -10.08 0.21 -0.55
C ASN A 20 -8.63 0.28 -0.08
N TRP A 21 -8.23 1.41 0.52
CA TRP A 21 -6.86 1.60 1.01
C TRP A 21 -6.56 0.83 2.29
N LEU A 22 -7.55 0.62 3.14
CA LEU A 22 -7.42 -0.25 4.32
C LEU A 22 -7.29 -1.73 3.93
N VAL A 23 -8.05 -2.17 2.93
CA VAL A 23 -7.92 -3.52 2.35
C VAL A 23 -6.54 -3.68 1.68
N PHE A 24 -6.12 -2.72 0.86
CA PHE A 24 -4.80 -2.73 0.23
C PHE A 24 -3.67 -2.83 1.27
N LYS A 25 -3.75 -2.03 2.34
CA LYS A 25 -2.80 -2.09 3.46
C LYS A 25 -2.80 -3.49 4.09
N ARG A 26 -3.96 -4.04 4.41
CA ARG A 26 -4.08 -5.36 5.06
C ARG A 26 -3.45 -6.44 4.19
N VAL A 27 -3.88 -6.54 2.93
CA VAL A 27 -3.36 -7.53 1.97
C VAL A 27 -1.86 -7.38 1.80
N THR A 28 -1.35 -6.15 1.68
CA THR A 28 0.11 -5.94 1.56
C THR A 28 0.86 -6.47 2.78
N VAL A 29 0.41 -6.13 4.00
CA VAL A 29 1.04 -6.61 5.23
C VAL A 29 0.99 -8.13 5.32
N ASP A 30 -0.14 -8.74 5.01
CA ASP A 30 -0.29 -10.19 5.05
C ASP A 30 0.61 -10.88 4.01
N GLN A 31 0.68 -10.37 2.77
CA GLN A 31 1.51 -10.93 1.70
C GLN A 31 3.01 -10.84 2.02
N VAL A 32 3.50 -9.68 2.47
CA VAL A 32 4.94 -9.50 2.76
C VAL A 32 5.40 -10.21 4.03
N THR A 33 4.48 -10.60 4.92
CA THR A 33 4.80 -11.32 6.16
C THR A 33 4.52 -12.81 6.10
N THR A 34 3.75 -13.26 5.11
CA THR A 34 3.46 -14.69 4.88
C THR A 34 4.24 -15.24 3.69
N GLY A 35 4.61 -14.39 2.73
CA GLY A 35 5.27 -14.78 1.47
C GLY A 35 6.77 -15.05 1.54
N GLN A 36 7.41 -15.00 2.72
CA GLN A 36 8.82 -15.40 2.86
C GLN A 36 9.02 -16.92 3.01
N THR A 37 7.93 -17.70 3.11
CA THR A 37 8.02 -19.16 3.26
C THR A 37 8.25 -19.92 1.95
N ASP A 38 8.07 -19.28 0.79
CA ASP A 38 8.02 -20.00 -0.51
C ASP A 38 9.12 -19.58 -1.51
N CYS A 39 10.25 -19.04 -1.05
CA CYS A 39 11.41 -18.81 -1.92
C CYS A 39 12.53 -19.81 -1.62
N SER A 40 12.28 -21.07 -1.93
CA SER A 40 13.25 -22.13 -2.32
C SER A 40 12.75 -23.50 -1.84
N THR A 41 11.76 -24.05 -2.52
CA THR A 41 11.65 -25.51 -2.60
C THR A 41 11.25 -25.85 -4.02
N ASP A 42 12.27 -26.08 -4.84
CA ASP A 42 12.13 -26.93 -6.02
C ASP A 42 11.35 -28.19 -5.63
N PRO A 43 10.37 -28.64 -6.43
CA PRO A 43 9.75 -29.94 -6.25
C PRO A 43 10.65 -31.01 -6.91
N GLU A 44 11.87 -31.18 -6.42
CA GLU A 44 12.66 -32.38 -6.73
C GLU A 44 13.18 -33.05 -5.46
N GLN A 45 12.66 -34.27 -5.28
CA GLN A 45 13.22 -35.40 -4.55
C GLN A 45 14.64 -35.19 -3.98
N ASN A 46 14.76 -35.20 -2.64
CA ASN A 46 15.33 -36.33 -1.93
C ASN A 46 15.42 -36.05 -0.42
N GLY A 47 15.09 -37.09 0.35
CA GLY A 47 14.92 -37.01 1.79
C GLY A 47 16.19 -36.69 2.56
N LEU A 48 16.04 -35.89 3.60
CA LEU A 48 16.86 -35.98 4.79
C LEU A 48 16.01 -35.62 6.01
N THR A 49 15.24 -36.59 6.49
CA THR A 49 14.66 -36.57 7.84
C THR A 49 15.79 -36.71 8.84
N LYS A 50 16.17 -35.62 9.53
CA LYS A 50 16.96 -35.72 10.75
C LYS A 50 16.10 -36.40 11.82
N LEU A 51 16.48 -37.61 12.18
CA LEU A 51 15.94 -38.36 13.31
C LEU A 51 16.66 -37.90 14.59
N ASP A 52 15.90 -37.71 15.66
CA ASP A 52 16.48 -37.65 17.01
C ASP A 52 16.95 -39.04 17.45
N ALA A 53 17.78 -39.10 18.50
CA ALA A 53 18.39 -40.33 19.03
C ALA A 53 17.39 -41.44 19.45
N ASP A 54 16.09 -41.13 19.51
CA ASP A 54 15.00 -42.05 19.86
C ASP A 54 14.01 -42.32 18.71
N GLY A 55 14.36 -41.99 17.46
CA GLY A 55 13.62 -42.47 16.27
C GLY A 55 12.21 -41.91 16.06
N ASN A 56 11.81 -40.86 16.79
CA ASN A 56 10.54 -40.18 16.56
C ASN A 56 10.69 -39.08 15.48
N PRO A 57 9.69 -38.90 14.59
CA PRO A 57 9.70 -37.80 13.64
C PRO A 57 9.57 -36.48 14.40
N ILE A 58 10.62 -35.65 14.35
CA ILE A 58 10.55 -34.25 14.78
C ILE A 58 9.57 -33.58 13.81
N LYS A 59 8.33 -33.36 14.26
CA LYS A 59 7.46 -32.36 13.65
C LYS A 59 8.11 -31.02 13.96
N VAL A 60 8.99 -30.56 13.06
CA VAL A 60 9.44 -29.18 13.07
C VAL A 60 8.15 -28.35 12.94
N ASP A 61 7.84 -27.65 14.02
CA ASP A 61 6.67 -26.79 14.13
C ASP A 61 6.58 -25.94 12.88
N VAL A 62 5.54 -26.18 12.09
CA VAL A 62 5.25 -25.49 10.84
C VAL A 62 5.07 -24.03 11.21
N THR A 63 6.14 -23.27 11.00
CA THR A 63 6.25 -21.81 10.95
C THR A 63 5.04 -21.11 11.54
N ASN A 64 4.94 -21.07 12.88
CA ASN A 64 3.81 -20.42 13.53
C ASN A 64 3.77 -18.94 13.04
N PRO A 65 2.71 -18.51 12.33
CA PRO A 65 2.59 -17.13 11.85
C PRO A 65 2.48 -16.11 13.01
N TYR A 66 2.33 -16.61 14.24
CA TYR A 66 2.38 -15.86 15.49
C TYR A 66 3.72 -15.95 16.23
N SER A 67 4.80 -16.43 15.60
CA SER A 67 6.14 -16.31 16.19
C SER A 67 6.48 -14.84 16.48
N GLY A 68 7.25 -14.58 17.54
CA GLY A 68 7.58 -13.22 17.96
C GLY A 68 8.29 -12.39 16.88
N GLU A 69 9.04 -13.01 15.99
CA GLU A 69 9.70 -12.34 14.86
C GLU A 69 8.70 -11.96 13.76
N ASN A 70 7.77 -12.85 13.43
CA ASN A 70 6.64 -12.55 12.53
C ASN A 70 5.75 -11.43 13.10
N CYS A 71 5.60 -11.35 14.43
CA CYS A 71 4.80 -10.28 15.05
C CYS A 71 5.46 -8.89 14.91
N LEU A 72 6.79 -8.80 15.04
CA LEU A 72 7.53 -7.55 14.87
C LEU A 72 7.55 -7.11 13.40
N ALA A 73 7.75 -8.05 12.47
CA ALA A 73 7.67 -7.78 11.04
C ALA A 73 6.27 -7.26 10.67
N ARG A 74 5.20 -7.96 11.11
CA ARG A 74 3.81 -7.51 10.91
C ARG A 74 3.57 -6.11 11.46
N LEU A 75 4.07 -5.80 12.66
CA LEU A 75 3.95 -4.47 13.25
C LEU A 75 4.68 -3.40 12.44
N GLY A 76 5.92 -3.68 12.03
CA GLY A 76 6.74 -2.77 11.21
C GLY A 76 6.08 -2.45 9.87
N TRP A 77 5.65 -3.48 9.15
CA TRP A 77 4.92 -3.33 7.89
C TRP A 77 3.58 -2.61 8.09
N ASN A 78 2.85 -2.87 9.19
CA ASN A 78 1.63 -2.14 9.48
C ASN A 78 1.87 -0.63 9.63
N LYS A 79 2.92 -0.25 10.37
CA LYS A 79 3.29 1.16 10.57
C LYS A 79 3.73 1.80 9.26
N LEU A 80 4.61 1.14 8.50
CA LEU A 80 5.06 1.62 7.20
C LEU A 80 3.90 1.85 6.23
N MET A 81 3.04 0.84 6.05
CA MET A 81 1.88 0.96 5.16
C MET A 81 0.91 2.05 5.59
N THR A 82 0.78 2.30 6.90
CA THR A 82 -0.01 3.43 7.41
C THR A 82 0.57 4.78 6.95
N VAL A 83 1.89 4.94 7.01
CA VAL A 83 2.56 6.16 6.51
C VAL A 83 2.37 6.31 5.02
N ILE A 84 2.51 5.23 4.24
CA ILE A 84 2.33 5.25 2.79
C ILE A 84 0.91 5.70 2.41
N VAL A 85 -0.12 5.07 2.98
CA VAL A 85 -1.52 5.43 2.71
C VAL A 85 -1.82 6.87 3.11
N ARG A 86 -1.26 7.35 4.23
CA ARG A 86 -1.42 8.74 4.68
C ARG A 86 -0.79 9.73 3.70
N GLU A 87 0.43 9.47 3.25
CA GLU A 87 1.13 10.32 2.29
C GLU A 87 0.44 10.33 0.93
N MET A 88 -0.06 9.17 0.47
CA MET A 88 -0.87 9.08 -0.75
C MET A 88 -2.17 9.88 -0.62
N LYS A 89 -2.88 9.75 0.51
CA LYS A 89 -4.10 10.52 0.77
C LYS A 89 -3.81 12.02 0.75
N ARG A 90 -2.71 12.44 1.38
CA ARG A 90 -2.29 13.85 1.41
C ARG A 90 -2.06 14.37 -0.01
N GLY A 91 -1.28 13.65 -0.83
CA GLY A 91 -1.03 14.05 -2.21
C GLY A 91 -2.29 14.09 -3.07
N PHE A 92 -3.18 13.13 -2.90
CA PHE A 92 -4.47 13.12 -3.60
C PHE A 92 -5.34 14.34 -3.26
N LEU A 93 -5.49 14.64 -1.97
CA LEU A 93 -6.34 15.74 -1.50
C LEU A 93 -5.75 17.10 -1.83
N GLU A 94 -4.44 17.29 -1.66
CA GLU A 94 -3.76 18.53 -2.04
C GLU A 94 -3.91 18.82 -3.54
N GLU A 95 -3.83 17.79 -4.39
CA GLU A 95 -4.03 17.92 -5.83
C GLU A 95 -5.46 18.30 -6.18
N ALA A 96 -6.46 17.66 -5.54
CA ALA A 96 -7.85 18.02 -5.70
C ALA A 96 -8.12 19.48 -5.29
N MET A 97 -7.58 19.91 -4.14
CA MET A 97 -7.73 21.27 -3.64
C MET A 97 -7.06 22.31 -4.54
N ARG A 98 -5.95 21.96 -5.19
CA ARG A 98 -5.26 22.84 -6.15
C ARG A 98 -6.09 23.04 -7.41
N ASN A 99 -6.65 21.95 -7.95
CA ASN A 99 -7.47 22.02 -9.17
C ASN A 99 -8.77 22.82 -8.94
N CYS A 100 -9.43 22.69 -7.77
CA CYS A 100 -10.60 23.54 -7.46
C CYS A 100 -10.27 25.04 -7.45
N LYS A 101 -9.08 25.43 -6.97
CA LYS A 101 -8.67 26.85 -6.93
C LYS A 101 -8.27 27.41 -8.30
N GLU A 102 -7.75 26.57 -9.19
CA GLU A 102 -7.41 26.97 -10.56
C GLU A 102 -8.68 27.25 -11.38
N GLU A 103 -9.77 26.53 -11.13
CA GLU A 103 -11.09 26.79 -11.74
C GLU A 103 -11.70 28.12 -11.29
N ASP A 104 -11.62 28.46 -10.00
CA ASP A 104 -12.11 29.74 -9.47
C ASP A 104 -11.36 30.94 -10.07
N ASN A 105 -10.02 30.84 -10.22
CA ASN A 105 -9.21 31.92 -10.79
C ASN A 105 -9.40 32.08 -12.31
N ASN A 106 -9.57 30.98 -13.04
CA ASN A 106 -9.85 31.03 -14.48
C ASN A 106 -11.27 31.54 -14.77
N GLY A 107 -12.24 31.28 -13.89
CA GLY A 107 -13.57 31.86 -13.96
C GLY A 107 -13.58 33.38 -13.81
N PHE A 108 -12.72 33.92 -12.94
CA PHE A 108 -12.60 35.37 -12.71
C PHE A 108 -11.94 36.10 -13.90
N LEU A 109 -10.89 35.51 -14.50
CA LEU A 109 -10.25 36.02 -15.71
C LEU A 109 -11.17 35.95 -16.95
N GLY A 110 -12.00 34.90 -17.06
CA GLY A 110 -13.02 34.79 -18.11
C GLY A 110 -14.12 35.85 -18.03
N PHE A 111 -14.40 36.38 -16.83
CA PHE A 111 -15.38 37.45 -16.61
C PHE A 111 -14.80 38.84 -16.93
N LEU A 112 -13.52 39.08 -16.62
CA LEU A 112 -12.85 40.36 -16.92
C LEU A 112 -12.56 40.54 -18.41
N GLY A 113 -12.37 39.45 -19.17
CA GLY A 113 -12.10 39.49 -20.61
C GLY A 113 -13.31 39.71 -21.53
N ARG A 114 -14.52 39.89 -20.98
CA ARG A 114 -15.77 40.00 -21.77
C ARG A 114 -16.44 41.38 -21.69
N SER A 115 -15.81 42.36 -21.02
CA SER A 115 -16.42 43.68 -20.78
C SER A 115 -16.09 44.75 -21.82
N ASP A 116 -15.13 44.52 -22.73
CA ASP A 116 -14.77 45.50 -23.77
C ASP A 116 -15.18 45.02 -25.18
N ALA A 117 -16.50 44.90 -25.39
CA ALA A 117 -17.06 44.81 -26.74
C ALA A 117 -18.50 45.30 -26.75
N LYS A 118 -18.68 46.63 -26.69
CA LYS A 118 -19.82 47.31 -27.33
C LYS A 118 -19.43 48.77 -27.58
N LEU A 119 -19.34 49.08 -28.88
CA LEU A 119 -19.37 50.41 -29.49
C LEU A 119 -20.55 51.23 -28.98
#